data_AF-G7VBG3-F1
#
_entry.id   AF-G7VBG3-F1
#
_cell.length_a   1.000
_cell.length_b   1.000
_cell.length_c   1.000
_cell.angle_alpha   90.00
_cell.angle_beta   90.00
_cell.angle_gamma   90.00
#
_symmetry.space_group_name_H-M   'P 1'
#
loop_
_entity.id
_entity.type
_entity.pdbx_description
1 polymer ?
#
loop_
_entity_poly.entity_id
_entity_poly.type
_entity_poly.pdbx_seq_one_letter_code
_entity_poly.pdbx_strand_id
1 'polypeptide(L)'
;MIDVKDLASRITVADVAVLAVLFAYGGELAEGDLLYHVSKLGYDAELRYLWELKLVEFDAGYWRLTRRGVELLEAVDDVMKLFDRAKIRERIKAKK
;
A
#
# COMPACT_ATOMS: atom_id res chain seq x y z
N MET A 1 -11.54 -14.46 9.82
CA MET A 1 -10.29 -14.10 9.14
C MET A 1 -10.67 -13.42 7.84
N ILE A 2 -10.27 -12.16 7.60
CA ILE A 2 -10.69 -11.36 6.42
C ILE A 2 -9.83 -11.76 5.21
N ASP A 3 -10.45 -12.07 4.06
CA ASP A 3 -9.77 -12.38 2.79
C ASP A 3 -8.99 -11.16 2.26
N VAL A 4 -7.88 -11.35 1.54
CA VAL A 4 -7.11 -10.24 0.93
C VAL A 4 -7.95 -9.45 -0.08
N LYS A 5 -8.86 -10.12 -0.80
CA LYS A 5 -9.80 -9.48 -1.73
C LYS A 5 -10.80 -8.59 -1.00
N ASP A 6 -11.28 -9.03 0.16
CA ASP A 6 -12.14 -8.19 1.02
C ASP A 6 -11.34 -7.01 1.58
N LEU A 7 -10.06 -7.21 1.92
CA LEU A 7 -9.19 -6.18 2.47
C LEU A 7 -8.87 -5.07 1.46
N ALA A 8 -8.63 -5.44 0.19
CA ALA A 8 -8.37 -4.48 -0.88
C ALA A 8 -9.52 -3.49 -1.11
N SER A 9 -10.77 -3.91 -0.86
CA SER A 9 -11.95 -3.05 -0.96
C SER A 9 -12.15 -2.08 0.21
N ARG A 10 -11.38 -2.25 1.30
CA ARG A 10 -11.54 -1.51 2.57
C ARG A 10 -10.33 -0.65 2.90
N ILE A 11 -9.27 -0.75 2.10
CA ILE A 11 -8.03 0.00 2.26
C ILE A 11 -8.10 1.33 1.51
N THR A 12 -7.59 2.37 2.16
CA THR A 12 -7.58 3.73 1.65
C THR A 12 -6.32 4.02 0.82
N VAL A 13 -6.31 5.15 0.12
CA VAL A 13 -5.11 5.64 -0.59
C VAL A 13 -3.96 5.88 0.40
N ALA A 14 -4.27 6.33 1.61
CA ALA A 14 -3.29 6.57 2.66
C ALA A 14 -2.63 5.25 3.12
N ASP A 15 -3.44 4.21 3.34
CA ASP A 15 -2.97 2.86 3.68
C ASP A 15 -2.03 2.31 2.59
N VAL A 16 -2.43 2.43 1.32
CA VAL A 16 -1.59 2.01 0.18
C VAL A 16 -0.30 2.82 0.13
N ALA A 17 -0.34 4.12 0.40
CA ALA A 17 0.85 4.96 0.38
C ALA A 17 1.89 4.53 1.44
N VAL A 18 1.44 4.23 2.67
CA VAL A 18 2.34 3.72 3.73
C VAL A 18 2.98 2.39 3.34
N LEU A 19 2.18 1.45 2.82
CA LEU A 19 2.69 0.17 2.33
C LEU A 19 3.66 0.34 1.15
N ALA A 20 3.37 1.27 0.24
CA ALA A 20 4.22 1.57 -0.92
C ALA A 20 5.56 2.19 -0.51
N VAL A 21 5.60 3.00 0.55
CA VAL A 21 6.87 3.51 1.11
C VAL A 21 7.73 2.33 1.55
N LEU A 22 7.19 1.41 2.38
CA LEU A 22 7.94 0.23 2.80
C LEU A 22 8.41 -0.62 1.62
N PHE A 23 7.54 -0.86 0.64
CA PHE A 23 7.87 -1.62 -0.57
C PHE A 23 9.01 -0.98 -1.36
N ALA A 24 9.02 0.35 -1.51
CA ALA A 24 10.06 1.09 -2.21
C ALA A 24 11.45 0.95 -1.56
N TYR A 25 11.50 0.67 -0.26
CA TYR A 25 12.74 0.43 0.49
C TYR A 25 13.04 -1.06 0.70
N GLY A 26 12.49 -1.95 -0.14
CA GLY A 26 12.77 -3.38 -0.07
C GLY A 26 11.92 -4.14 0.96
N GLY A 27 10.84 -3.53 1.43
CA GLY A 27 9.87 -4.13 2.35
C GLY A 27 10.22 -3.97 3.83
N GLU A 28 11.31 -3.26 4.17
CA GLU A 28 11.74 -3.01 5.54
C GLU A 28 12.28 -1.59 5.67
N LEU A 29 11.95 -0.92 6.77
CA LEU A 29 12.47 0.43 7.05
C LEU A 29 12.58 0.68 8.55
N ALA A 30 13.61 1.40 8.97
CA ALA A 30 13.75 1.82 10.36
C ALA A 30 12.58 2.73 10.76
N GLU A 31 12.14 2.65 12.03
CA GLU A 31 10.97 3.40 12.53
C GLU A 31 11.06 4.90 12.24
N GLY A 32 12.21 5.52 12.56
CA GLY A 32 12.40 6.95 12.35
C GLY A 32 12.28 7.36 10.88
N ASP A 33 12.83 6.55 9.97
CA ASP A 33 12.79 6.81 8.53
C ASP A 33 11.38 6.62 7.97
N LEU A 34 10.68 5.57 8.42
CA LEU A 34 9.29 5.35 8.01
C LEU A 34 8.39 6.48 8.50
N LEU A 35 8.46 6.83 9.79
CA LEU A 35 7.68 7.92 10.35
C LEU A 35 7.98 9.24 9.62
N TYR A 36 9.24 9.52 9.31
CA TYR A 36 9.59 10.71 8.51
C TYR A 36 8.85 10.78 7.16
N HIS A 37 8.78 9.66 6.44
CA HIS A 37 8.06 9.59 5.16
C HIS A 37 6.55 9.66 5.33
N VAL A 38 6.01 8.97 6.33
CA VAL A 38 4.56 8.86 6.60
C VAL A 38 3.99 10.17 7.14
N SER A 39 4.66 10.83 8.10
CA SER A 39 4.24 12.12 8.64
C SER A 39 4.26 13.23 7.59
N LYS A 40 5.23 13.20 6.65
CA LYS A 40 5.24 14.14 5.50
C LYS A 40 4.01 14.04 4.62
N LEU A 41 3.39 12.86 4.57
CA LEU A 41 2.16 12.60 3.84
C LEU A 41 0.90 12.83 4.70
N GLY A 42 1.06 13.01 6.01
CA GLY A 42 -0.03 13.15 6.97
C GLY A 42 -0.73 11.83 7.31
N TYR A 43 -0.03 10.70 7.23
CA TYR A 43 -0.59 9.35 7.36
C TYR A 43 -0.16 8.60 8.64
N ASP A 44 0.05 9.33 9.74
CA ASP A 44 0.55 8.77 11.00
C ASP A 44 -0.42 7.76 11.65
N ALA A 45 -1.72 7.89 11.39
CA ALA A 45 -2.75 7.02 11.97
C ALA A 45 -2.81 5.64 11.30
N GLU A 46 -2.39 5.58 10.04
CA GLU A 46 -2.48 4.44 9.14
C GLU A 46 -1.50 3.34 9.54
N LEU A 47 -0.33 3.70 10.08
CA LEU A 47 0.68 2.72 10.48
C LEU A 47 0.16 1.76 11.57
N ARG A 48 -0.55 2.29 12.56
CA ARG A 48 -1.19 1.49 13.60
C ARG A 48 -2.29 0.59 13.04
N TYR A 49 -3.11 1.13 12.15
CA TYR A 49 -4.20 0.38 11.52
C TYR A 49 -3.65 -0.80 10.68
N LEU A 50 -2.63 -0.55 9.86
CA LEU A 50 -1.96 -1.56 9.05
C LEU A 50 -1.30 -2.67 9.89
N TRP A 51 -0.78 -2.31 11.06
CA TRP A 51 -0.25 -3.26 12.04
C TRP A 51 -1.33 -4.16 12.63
N GLU A 52 -2.46 -3.58 13.05
CA GLU A 52 -3.62 -4.32 13.55
C GLU A 52 -4.20 -5.29 12.49
N LEU A 53 -4.11 -4.91 11.21
CA LEU A 53 -4.47 -5.77 10.08
C LEU A 53 -3.41 -6.84 9.73
N LYS A 54 -2.26 -6.85 10.40
CA LYS A 54 -1.12 -7.74 10.11
C LYS A 54 -0.59 -7.60 8.69
N LEU A 55 -0.62 -6.39 8.14
CA LEU A 55 -0.02 -6.06 6.85
C LEU A 55 1.41 -5.56 6.99
N VAL A 56 1.71 -5.02 8.17
CA VAL A 56 3.06 -4.70 8.61
C VAL A 56 3.31 -5.35 9.97
N GLU A 57 4.58 -5.55 10.29
CA GLU A 57 5.05 -5.98 11.60
C GLU A 57 6.16 -5.04 12.08
N PHE A 58 6.33 -4.95 13.39
CA PHE A 58 7.36 -4.16 14.03
C PHE A 58 8.25 -5.06 14.88
N ASP A 59 9.54 -5.09 14.56
CA ASP A 59 10.54 -5.89 15.26
C ASP A 59 11.89 -5.17 15.28
N ALA A 60 12.57 -5.19 16.43
CA ALA A 60 13.89 -4.60 16.62
C ALA A 60 14.08 -3.14 16.13
N GLY A 61 13.02 -2.32 16.15
CA GLY A 61 13.07 -0.92 15.67
C GLY A 61 12.82 -0.75 14.17
N TYR A 62 12.42 -1.83 13.49
CA TYR A 62 12.12 -1.85 12.06
C TYR A 62 10.67 -2.21 11.81
N TRP A 63 10.06 -1.52 10.87
CA TRP A 63 8.78 -1.88 10.29
C TRP A 63 9.02 -2.70 9.03
N ARG A 64 8.32 -3.82 8.90
CA ARG A 64 8.42 -4.74 7.76
C ARG A 64 7.06 -5.00 7.15
N LEU A 65 7.01 -5.14 5.83
CA LEU A 65 5.86 -5.71 5.15
C LEU A 65 5.74 -7.19 5.51
N THR A 66 4.55 -7.60 5.94
CA THR A 66 4.25 -9.03 6.00
C THR A 66 4.00 -9.56 4.61
N ARG A 67 4.04 -10.89 4.44
CA ARG A 67 3.59 -11.55 3.20
C ARG A 67 2.21 -11.06 2.74
N ARG A 68 1.29 -10.85 3.68
CA ARG A 68 -0.07 -10.38 3.40
C ARG A 68 -0.09 -8.92 2.94
N GLY A 69 0.81 -8.08 3.45
CA GLY A 69 1.02 -6.71 2.98
C GLY A 69 1.51 -6.65 1.53
N VAL A 70 2.43 -7.55 1.16
CA VAL A 70 2.92 -7.67 -0.22
C VAL A 70 1.81 -8.15 -1.16
N GLU A 71 1.10 -9.24 -0.83
CA GLU A 71 0.00 -9.78 -1.63
C GLU A 71 -1.11 -8.74 -1.87
N LEU A 72 -1.39 -7.90 -0.88
CA LEU A 72 -2.32 -6.79 -1.01
C LEU A 72 -1.81 -5.73 -1.99
N LEU A 73 -0.54 -5.30 -1.89
CA LEU A 73 0.04 -4.32 -2.83
C LEU A 73 0.01 -4.83 -4.27
N GLU A 74 0.31 -6.11 -4.49
CA GLU A 74 0.19 -6.75 -5.81
C GLU A 74 -1.25 -6.72 -6.34
N ALA A 75 -2.23 -7.04 -5.50
CA ALA A 75 -3.64 -6.96 -5.87
C ALA A 75 -4.06 -5.52 -6.22
N VAL A 76 -3.56 -4.52 -5.48
CA VAL A 76 -3.81 -3.10 -5.77
C VAL A 76 -3.16 -2.69 -7.10
N ASP A 77 -1.92 -3.11 -7.37
CA ASP A 77 -1.20 -2.84 -8.62
C ASP A 77 -1.93 -3.44 -9.84
N ASP A 78 -2.41 -4.69 -9.72
CA ASP A 78 -3.20 -5.33 -10.77
C ASP A 78 -4.50 -4.58 -11.06
N VAL A 79 -5.18 -4.07 -10.03
CA VAL A 79 -6.36 -3.22 -10.20
C VAL A 79 -6.00 -1.89 -10.86
N MET A 80 -4.90 -1.24 -10.45
CA MET A 80 -4.45 0.02 -11.06
C MET A 80 -4.12 -0.13 -12.54
N LYS A 81 -3.45 -1.23 -12.93
CA LYS A 81 -3.18 -1.57 -14.34
C LYS A 81 -4.46 -1.73 -15.17
N LEU A 82 -5.55 -2.25 -14.59
CA LEU A 82 -6.84 -2.36 -15.28
C LEU A 82 -7.43 -0.97 -15.59
N PHE A 83 -7.31 -0.02 -14.66
CA PHE A 83 -7.78 1.35 -14.86
C PHE A 83 -6.91 2.14 -15.84
N ASP A 84 -5.59 1.91 -15.86
CA ASP A 84 -4.72 2.45 -16.92
C ASP A 84 -5.14 1.92 -18.30
N ARG A 85 -5.47 0.63 -18.41
CA ARG A 85 -5.97 0.04 -19.66
C ARG A 85 -7.29 0.64 -20.13
N ALA A 86 -8.16 1.05 -19.21
CA ALA A 86 -9.43 1.71 -19.52
C ALA A 86 -9.24 3.16 -19.97
N LYS A 87 -8.42 3.96 -19.25
CA LYS A 87 -8.02 5.32 -19.65
C LYS A 87 -7.29 5.34 -21.00
N ILE A 88 -6.49 4.32 -21.30
CA ILE A 88 -5.81 4.17 -22.61
C ILE A 88 -6.84 4.00 -23.74
N ARG A 89 -7.88 3.18 -23.52
CA ARG A 89 -8.92 2.97 -24.53
C ARG A 89 -9.74 4.23 -24.81
N GLU A 90 -10.04 5.02 -23.78
CA GLU A 90 -10.72 6.31 -23.95
C GLU A 90 -9.84 7.34 -24.67
N ARG A 91 -8.55 7.44 -24.34
CA ARG A 91 -7.62 8.33 -25.08
C ARG A 91 -7.39 7.91 -26.54
N ILE A 92 -7.49 6.61 -26.86
CA ILE A 92 -7.42 6.09 -28.24
C ILE A 92 -8.70 6.41 -29.02
N LYS A 93 -9.88 6.34 -28.39
CA LYS A 93 -11.15 6.69 -29.03
C LYS A 93 -11.34 8.20 -29.17
N ALA A 94 -10.88 9.00 -28.20
CA ALA A 94 -10.99 10.46 -28.22
C ALA A 94 -10.06 11.16 -29.23
N LYS A 95 -9.16 10.41 -29.89
CA LYS A 95 -8.31 10.88 -31.00
C LYS A 95 -8.79 10.41 -32.38
N LYS A 96 -9.97 9.79 -32.46
CA LYS A 96 -10.58 9.32 -33.70
C LYS A 96 -11.90 10.04 -33.92
#